data_AF-A0A653YK83-F1
#
_entry.id   AF-A0A653YK83-F1
#
_cell.length_a   1.000
_cell.length_b   1.000
_cell.length_c   1.000
_cell.angle_alpha   90.00
_cell.angle_beta   90.00
_cell.angle_gamma   90.00
#
_symmetry.space_group_name_H-M   'P 1'
#
loop_
_entity.id
_entity.type
_entity.pdbx_description
1 polymer ?
#
loop_
_entity_poly.entity_id
_entity_poly.type
_entity_poly.pdbx_seq_one_letter_code
_entity_poly.pdbx_strand_id
1 'polypeptide(L)'
;MWSHYSSKHSGICLEFNLNHNNFPYEIQHKRVLNEVKFKQQVSEWDTKTLIFWSNLKKVEYEEVQPFINFYHFAPVFQNEHDCDLLGLSKSWTHKYAFELENLFSTKTKSWEYENEWRAIEINFENQKFPEERIRHYPIECLSAIYFGINTPEEVKNRIYKILYKKNHKIDFFEAELNGTNMIEFKYWECKEDY
;
A
#
# COMPACT_ATOMS: atom_id res chain seq x y z
N MET A 1 -2.01 -6.04 -15.20
CA MET A 1 -2.53 -4.99 -14.29
C MET A 1 -2.58 -3.51 -14.77
N TRP A 2 -1.96 -3.05 -15.87
CA TRP A 2 -1.62 -1.60 -15.96
C TRP A 2 -2.56 -0.67 -16.76
N SER A 3 -3.59 -1.13 -17.48
CA SER A 3 -4.47 -0.21 -18.25
C SER A 3 -5.74 0.20 -17.49
N HIS A 4 -6.39 -0.73 -16.79
CA HIS A 4 -7.66 -0.48 -16.10
C HIS A 4 -7.53 0.34 -14.81
N TYR A 5 -6.40 0.25 -14.10
CA TYR A 5 -6.19 0.92 -12.81
C TYR A 5 -5.46 2.28 -12.94
N SER A 6 -4.90 2.60 -14.10
CA SER A 6 -3.99 3.74 -14.27
C SER A 6 -4.55 4.89 -15.10
N SER A 7 -5.88 4.94 -15.28
CA SER A 7 -6.56 6.01 -16.04
C SER A 7 -5.90 6.31 -17.40
N LYS A 8 -5.76 5.27 -18.24
CA LYS A 8 -5.06 5.34 -19.54
C LYS A 8 -3.55 5.55 -19.41
N HIS A 9 -2.89 4.78 -18.53
CA HIS A 9 -1.43 4.81 -18.37
C HIS A 9 -0.88 6.15 -17.86
N SER A 10 -1.69 6.93 -17.12
CA SER A 10 -1.27 8.19 -16.49
C SER A 10 -0.85 8.03 -15.04
N GLY A 11 -1.09 6.86 -14.44
CA GLY A 11 -0.68 6.53 -13.07
C GLY A 11 0.83 6.41 -12.89
N ILE A 12 1.24 6.15 -11.65
CA ILE A 12 2.64 5.94 -11.27
C ILE A 12 2.80 4.61 -10.56
N CYS A 13 4.00 4.06 -10.58
CA CYS A 13 4.37 2.94 -9.73
C CYS A 13 5.52 3.31 -8.80
N LEU A 14 5.47 2.76 -7.59
CA LEU A 14 6.43 2.96 -6.53
C LEU A 14 7.24 1.67 -6.39
N GLU A 15 8.56 1.77 -6.39
CA GLU A 15 9.44 0.64 -6.12
C GLU A 15 10.01 0.74 -4.71
N PHE A 16 10.01 -0.40 -4.02
CA PHE A 16 10.46 -0.49 -2.65
C PHE A 16 11.59 -1.50 -2.51
N ASN A 17 12.65 -1.10 -1.81
CA ASN A 17 13.70 -2.01 -1.36
C ASN A 17 13.31 -2.61 -0.02
N LEU A 18 12.94 -3.89 -0.04
CA LEU A 18 12.55 -4.66 1.14
C LEU A 18 13.64 -5.66 1.52
N ASN A 19 14.01 -5.71 2.79
CA ASN A 19 15.02 -6.66 3.29
C ASN A 19 14.45 -8.09 3.48
N HIS A 20 13.13 -8.20 3.65
CA HIS A 20 12.40 -9.44 3.94
C HIS A 20 10.99 -9.40 3.30
N ASN A 21 10.21 -10.46 3.44
CA ASN A 21 8.80 -10.55 2.98
C ASN A 21 7.84 -9.69 3.83
N ASN A 22 8.33 -8.59 4.40
CA ASN A 22 7.64 -7.74 5.33
C ASN A 22 7.71 -6.30 4.82
N PHE A 23 6.56 -5.63 4.81
CA PHE A 23 6.48 -4.23 4.49
C PHE A 23 6.53 -3.38 5.76
N PRO A 24 7.42 -2.37 5.84
CA PRO A 24 7.50 -1.48 6.98
C PRO A 24 6.46 -0.38 6.87
N TYR A 25 5.61 -0.27 7.89
CA TYR A 25 4.63 0.79 8.04
C TYR A 25 5.02 1.75 9.16
N GLU A 26 4.73 3.02 8.94
CA GLU A 26 4.99 4.12 9.84
C GLU A 26 3.70 4.52 10.58
N ILE A 27 3.74 4.59 11.91
CA ILE A 27 2.63 5.17 12.71
C ILE A 27 2.96 6.63 13.01
N GLN A 28 2.21 7.54 12.39
CA GLN A 28 2.23 8.95 12.76
C GLN A 28 1.22 9.17 13.89
N HIS A 29 1.69 9.37 15.13
CA HIS A 29 0.79 9.74 16.23
C HIS A 29 0.08 11.06 15.88
N LYS A 30 -1.27 11.09 15.93
CA LYS A 30 -2.03 12.34 15.89
C LYS A 30 -1.54 13.23 17.04
N ARG A 31 -1.05 14.44 16.71
CA ARG A 31 -0.71 15.46 17.71
C ARG A 31 -1.93 15.70 18.61
N VAL A 32 -1.86 15.33 19.88
CA VAL A 32 -2.80 15.84 20.90
C VAL A 32 -2.36 17.27 21.18
N LEU A 33 -3.10 18.25 20.68
CA LEU A 33 -2.80 19.66 20.87
C LEU A 33 -2.97 19.99 22.36
N ASN A 34 -1.88 20.16 23.10
CA ASN A 34 -1.90 20.66 24.46
C ASN A 34 -1.27 22.06 24.43
N GLU A 35 -2.12 23.10 24.31
CA GLU A 35 -1.72 24.50 24.06
C GLU A 35 -0.70 25.03 25.07
N VAL A 36 -0.69 24.48 26.29
CA VAL A 36 0.21 24.90 27.37
C VAL A 36 1.64 24.35 27.19
N LYS A 37 1.81 23.18 26.55
CA LYS A 37 3.14 22.60 26.24
C LYS A 37 3.70 23.05 24.89
N PHE A 38 2.85 23.56 24.00
CA PHE A 38 3.23 23.99 22.64
C PHE A 38 4.33 25.05 22.63
N LYS A 39 4.36 25.97 23.61
CA LYS A 39 5.41 27.02 23.69
C LYS A 39 6.73 26.55 24.32
N GLN A 40 6.72 25.46 25.11
CA GLN A 40 7.92 24.93 25.76
C GLN A 40 8.58 23.80 24.95
N GLN A 41 7.83 23.07 24.13
CA GLN A 41 8.32 21.90 23.37
C GLN A 41 8.80 22.18 21.94
N VAL A 42 8.89 23.45 21.52
CA VAL A 42 9.50 23.80 20.22
C VAL A 42 11.00 23.43 20.19
N SER A 43 11.61 23.12 21.34
CA SER A 43 13.06 22.89 21.47
C SER A 43 13.54 21.43 21.40
N GLU A 44 12.69 20.40 21.37
CA GLU A 44 13.18 19.00 21.36
C GLU A 44 12.46 18.13 20.32
N TRP A 45 13.11 18.12 19.16
CA TRP A 45 12.78 17.47 17.90
C TRP A 45 12.89 15.94 17.96
N ASP A 46 11.90 15.25 18.52
CA ASP A 46 11.78 13.82 18.26
C ASP A 46 10.34 13.34 18.45
N THR A 47 9.52 13.52 17.40
CA THR A 47 8.30 12.72 17.32
C THR A 47 8.77 11.31 17.00
N LYS A 48 8.95 10.45 18.02
CA LYS A 48 9.37 9.06 17.83
C LYS A 48 8.36 8.33 16.96
N THR A 49 8.63 8.31 15.67
CA THR A 49 7.96 7.46 14.72
C THR A 49 8.13 6.00 15.17
N LEU A 50 7.03 5.26 15.29
CA LEU A 50 7.07 3.82 15.48
C LEU A 50 6.94 3.14 14.12
N ILE A 51 7.89 2.27 13.82
CA ILE A 51 7.84 1.40 12.64
C ILE A 51 7.32 0.04 13.08
N PHE A 52 6.36 -0.51 12.34
CA PHE A 52 5.94 -1.90 12.48
C PHE A 52 5.99 -2.60 11.13
N TRP A 53 6.08 -3.93 11.15
CA TRP A 53 6.26 -4.74 9.95
C TRP A 53 5.02 -5.59 9.73
N SER A 54 4.43 -5.51 8.54
CA SER A 54 3.35 -6.39 8.14
C SER A 54 3.85 -7.43 7.15
N ASN A 55 3.38 -8.66 7.28
CA ASN A 55 3.73 -9.72 6.33
C ASN A 55 3.05 -9.44 4.98
N LEU A 56 3.83 -9.46 3.91
CA LEU A 56 3.29 -9.53 2.56
C LEU A 56 2.89 -10.98 2.26
N LYS A 57 1.71 -11.15 1.69
CA LYS A 57 1.17 -12.44 1.29
C LYS A 57 1.47 -12.64 -0.19
N LYS A 58 2.27 -13.66 -0.49
CA LYS A 58 2.45 -14.09 -1.88
C LYS A 58 1.12 -14.63 -2.39
N VAL A 59 0.72 -14.21 -3.58
CA VAL A 59 -0.53 -14.70 -4.19
C VAL A 59 -0.34 -16.14 -4.65
N GLU A 60 -1.27 -17.01 -4.27
CA GLU A 60 -1.37 -18.38 -4.76
C GLU A 60 -2.21 -18.40 -6.05
N TYR A 61 -1.86 -19.30 -6.96
CA TYR A 61 -2.48 -19.38 -8.28
C TYR A 61 -3.09 -20.75 -8.49
N GLU A 62 -4.42 -20.81 -8.51
CA GLU A 62 -5.18 -22.05 -8.53
C GLU A 62 -6.05 -22.13 -9.79
N GLU A 63 -6.44 -23.35 -10.19
CA GLU A 63 -7.36 -23.53 -11.33
C GLU A 63 -8.76 -22.97 -11.03
N VAL A 64 -9.15 -22.98 -9.74
CA VAL A 64 -10.46 -22.52 -9.26
C VAL A 64 -10.26 -21.51 -8.14
N GLN A 65 -10.97 -20.38 -8.23
CA GLN A 65 -10.96 -19.38 -7.16
C GLN A 65 -11.54 -20.00 -5.87
N PRO A 66 -10.90 -19.83 -4.71
CA PRO A 66 -11.50 -20.23 -3.44
C PRO A 66 -12.83 -19.50 -3.25
N PHE A 67 -13.74 -20.14 -2.53
CA PHE A 67 -15.03 -19.57 -2.21
C PHE A 67 -15.28 -19.71 -0.71
N ILE A 68 -16.03 -18.75 -0.17
CA ILE A 68 -16.49 -18.79 1.21
C ILE A 68 -17.92 -19.33 1.20
N ASN A 69 -18.18 -20.36 2.01
CA ASN A 69 -19.54 -20.85 2.18
C ASN A 69 -20.36 -19.79 2.94
N PHE A 70 -21.36 -19.23 2.26
CA PHE A 70 -22.19 -18.17 2.82
C PHE A 70 -22.81 -18.53 4.16
N TYR A 71 -23.34 -19.74 4.33
CA TYR A 71 -24.00 -20.16 5.58
C TYR A 71 -23.01 -20.32 6.74
N HIS A 72 -21.78 -20.76 6.45
CA HIS A 72 -20.73 -20.81 7.46
C HIS A 72 -20.25 -19.40 7.84
N PHE A 73 -20.24 -18.47 6.91
CA PHE A 73 -19.77 -17.10 7.13
C PHE A 73 -20.87 -16.15 7.65
N ALA A 74 -22.15 -16.54 7.51
CA ALA A 74 -23.30 -15.77 7.95
C ALA A 74 -23.22 -15.21 9.39
N PRO A 75 -22.63 -15.93 10.39
CA PRO A 75 -22.48 -15.41 11.74
C PRO A 75 -21.67 -14.10 11.83
N VAL A 76 -20.75 -13.83 10.89
CA VAL A 76 -19.99 -12.57 10.84
C VAL A 76 -20.92 -11.38 10.66
N PHE A 77 -21.94 -11.52 9.80
CA PHE A 77 -22.91 -10.45 9.54
C PHE A 77 -23.95 -10.31 10.66
N GLN A 78 -24.26 -11.40 11.38
CA GLN A 78 -25.22 -11.38 12.47
C GLN A 78 -24.64 -10.84 13.77
N ASN A 79 -23.31 -10.81 13.90
CA ASN A 79 -22.60 -10.44 15.11
C ASN A 79 -21.55 -9.34 14.85
N GLU A 80 -21.90 -8.34 14.04
CA GLU A 80 -21.00 -7.25 13.62
C GLU A 80 -20.39 -6.44 14.77
N HIS A 81 -20.97 -6.51 15.97
CA HIS A 81 -20.49 -5.83 17.18
C HIS A 81 -19.84 -6.77 18.20
N ASP A 82 -19.62 -8.04 17.84
CA ASP A 82 -18.99 -9.01 18.73
C ASP A 82 -17.52 -8.65 18.98
N CYS A 83 -17.17 -8.40 20.24
CA CYS A 83 -15.82 -7.98 20.62
C CYS A 83 -14.75 -9.01 20.27
N ASP A 84 -15.08 -10.31 20.27
CA ASP A 84 -14.14 -11.36 19.92
C ASP A 84 -13.87 -11.39 18.42
N LEU A 85 -14.91 -11.16 17.59
CA LEU A 85 -14.80 -11.03 16.14
C LEU A 85 -14.00 -9.78 15.74
N LEU A 86 -14.32 -8.64 16.35
CA LEU A 86 -13.62 -7.37 16.13
C LEU A 86 -12.15 -7.45 16.55
N GLY A 87 -11.90 -8.02 17.72
CA GLY A 87 -10.56 -8.16 18.28
C GLY A 87 -9.77 -9.33 17.72
N LEU A 88 -10.36 -10.18 16.87
CA LEU A 88 -9.81 -11.48 16.45
C LEU A 88 -9.21 -12.23 17.65
N SER A 89 -9.93 -12.28 18.76
CA SER A 89 -9.40 -12.73 20.06
C SER A 89 -9.55 -14.25 20.26
N LYS A 90 -10.41 -14.91 19.48
CA LYS A 90 -10.72 -16.34 19.60
C LYS A 90 -10.36 -17.12 18.35
N SER A 91 -9.98 -18.39 18.52
CA SER A 91 -9.62 -19.27 17.41
C SER A 91 -10.71 -19.44 16.35
N TRP A 92 -11.99 -19.41 16.73
CA TRP A 92 -13.09 -19.48 15.77
C TRP A 92 -13.18 -18.23 14.89
N THR A 93 -12.83 -17.04 15.42
CA THR A 93 -12.78 -15.78 14.66
C THR A 93 -11.58 -15.73 13.71
N HIS A 94 -10.45 -16.35 14.09
CA HIS A 94 -9.30 -16.53 13.21
C HIS A 94 -9.62 -17.32 11.96
N LYS A 95 -10.57 -18.27 12.04
CA LYS A 95 -11.01 -19.03 10.87
C LYS A 95 -11.62 -18.12 9.80
N TYR A 96 -12.50 -17.20 10.19
CA TYR A 96 -13.10 -16.26 9.23
C TYR A 96 -12.08 -15.31 8.62
N ALA A 97 -11.15 -14.80 9.44
CA ALA A 97 -10.05 -13.99 8.95
C ALA A 97 -9.17 -14.76 7.95
N PHE A 98 -8.86 -16.02 8.26
CA PHE A 98 -8.09 -16.89 7.38
C PHE A 98 -8.81 -17.19 6.06
N GLU A 99 -10.11 -17.48 6.09
CA GLU A 99 -10.90 -17.71 4.87
C GLU A 99 -10.92 -16.48 3.96
N LEU A 100 -11.09 -15.28 4.52
CA LEU A 100 -10.99 -14.03 3.77
C LEU A 100 -9.58 -13.77 3.25
N GLU A 101 -8.56 -13.95 4.09
CA GLU A 101 -7.16 -13.77 3.68
C GLU A 101 -6.85 -14.69 2.50
N ASN A 102 -7.20 -15.97 2.59
CA ASN A 102 -7.01 -16.95 1.52
C ASN A 102 -7.76 -16.56 0.23
N LEU A 103 -9.00 -16.09 0.36
CA LEU A 103 -9.78 -15.60 -0.77
C LEU A 103 -9.09 -14.43 -1.48
N PHE A 104 -8.58 -13.47 -0.71
CA PHE A 104 -7.88 -12.29 -1.22
C PHE A 104 -6.41 -12.55 -1.55
N SER A 105 -5.81 -13.67 -1.15
CA SER A 105 -4.46 -14.07 -1.52
C SER A 105 -4.41 -15.12 -2.62
N THR A 106 -5.55 -15.46 -3.23
CA THR A 106 -5.60 -16.43 -4.34
C THR A 106 -6.13 -15.77 -5.60
N LYS A 107 -5.56 -16.16 -6.75
CA LYS A 107 -6.04 -15.79 -8.08
C LYS A 107 -6.17 -17.05 -8.95
N THR A 108 -6.92 -16.93 -10.04
CA THR A 108 -6.94 -18.00 -11.03
C THR A 108 -5.61 -18.07 -11.78
N LYS A 109 -5.22 -19.29 -12.17
CA LYS A 109 -3.93 -19.58 -12.80
C LYS A 109 -3.63 -18.79 -14.08
N SER A 110 -4.67 -18.35 -14.80
CA SER A 110 -4.51 -17.46 -15.95
C SER A 110 -3.77 -16.15 -15.64
N TRP A 111 -3.70 -15.75 -14.37
CA TRP A 111 -3.00 -14.55 -13.89
C TRP A 111 -1.64 -14.83 -13.23
N GLU A 112 -1.15 -16.07 -13.27
CA GLU A 112 0.11 -16.49 -12.62
C GLU A 112 1.31 -15.63 -13.04
N TYR A 113 1.31 -15.16 -14.29
CA TYR A 113 2.35 -14.28 -14.83
C TYR A 113 2.48 -12.94 -14.08
N GLU A 114 1.48 -12.51 -13.32
CA GLU A 114 1.55 -11.27 -12.54
C GLU A 114 2.49 -11.38 -11.33
N ASN A 115 2.76 -12.61 -10.83
CA ASN A 115 3.65 -12.90 -9.70
C ASN A 115 3.45 -11.94 -8.50
N GLU A 116 2.18 -11.65 -8.19
CA GLU A 116 1.76 -10.63 -7.25
C GLU A 116 2.04 -10.99 -5.77
N TRP A 117 2.29 -9.94 -4.98
CA TRP A 117 2.28 -9.96 -3.52
C TRP A 117 1.28 -8.94 -3.00
N ARG A 118 0.56 -9.26 -1.91
CA ARG A 118 -0.49 -8.41 -1.34
C ARG A 118 -0.21 -8.09 0.13
N ALA A 119 -0.39 -6.83 0.50
CA ALA A 119 -0.63 -6.46 1.88
C ALA A 119 -2.14 -6.56 2.12
N ILE A 120 -2.56 -7.51 2.98
CA ILE A 120 -3.98 -7.76 3.26
C ILE A 120 -4.23 -7.40 4.73
N GLU A 121 -5.14 -6.47 4.96
CA GLU A 121 -5.65 -6.15 6.29
C GLU A 121 -7.10 -6.64 6.35
N ILE A 122 -7.33 -7.72 7.09
CA ILE A 122 -8.69 -8.18 7.40
C ILE A 122 -9.18 -7.39 8.61
N ASN A 123 -10.28 -6.67 8.43
CA ASN A 123 -10.91 -5.92 9.50
C ASN A 123 -12.41 -6.22 9.53
N PHE A 124 -12.91 -6.60 10.71
CA PHE A 124 -14.32 -6.79 10.99
C PHE A 124 -14.97 -5.58 11.67
N GLU A 125 -14.18 -4.56 12.02
CA GLU A 125 -14.66 -3.28 12.54
C GLU A 125 -15.51 -2.51 11.52
N ASN A 126 -16.20 -1.49 12.03
CA ASN A 126 -16.92 -0.53 11.23
C ASN A 126 -16.06 0.04 10.09
N GLN A 127 -16.74 0.41 9.01
CA GLN A 127 -16.09 1.01 7.85
C GLN A 127 -15.26 2.22 8.25
N LYS A 128 -13.94 2.10 8.04
CA LYS A 128 -12.97 3.19 8.24
C LYS A 128 -13.22 4.31 7.22
N PHE A 129 -13.12 5.55 7.66
CA PHE A 129 -13.10 6.70 6.75
C PHE A 129 -11.87 6.61 5.82
N PRO A 130 -11.92 7.14 4.59
CA PRO A 130 -10.79 7.09 3.65
C PRO A 130 -9.45 7.54 4.26
N GLU A 131 -9.48 8.56 5.11
CA GLU A 131 -8.32 9.15 5.78
C GLU A 131 -7.68 8.17 6.79
N GLU A 132 -8.47 7.30 7.41
CA GLU A 132 -8.01 6.28 8.37
C GLU A 132 -7.38 5.06 7.69
N ARG A 133 -7.61 4.93 6.38
CA ARG A 133 -7.03 3.89 5.52
C ARG A 133 -5.71 4.33 4.88
N ILE A 134 -5.31 5.58 5.05
CA ILE A 134 -3.99 6.05 4.62
C ILE A 134 -2.93 5.35 5.47
N ARG A 135 -1.94 4.76 4.80
CA ARG A 135 -0.79 4.10 5.43
C ARG A 135 0.46 4.90 5.10
N HIS A 136 1.32 5.06 6.09
CA HIS A 136 2.61 5.73 5.94
C HIS A 136 3.72 4.68 5.92
N TYR A 137 4.85 5.00 5.33
CA TYR A 137 6.02 4.13 5.22
C TYR A 137 7.30 4.96 5.37
N PRO A 138 8.39 4.36 5.88
CA PRO A 138 9.69 5.03 5.93
C PRO A 138 10.16 5.39 4.51
N ILE A 139 10.51 6.65 4.29
CA ILE A 139 10.85 7.15 2.95
C ILE A 139 12.12 6.47 2.39
N GLU A 140 12.97 5.96 3.27
CA GLU A 140 14.21 5.26 2.96
C GLU A 140 13.96 3.93 2.22
N CYS A 141 12.75 3.35 2.37
CA CYS A 141 12.39 2.11 1.69
C CYS A 141 11.95 2.34 0.24
N LEU A 142 11.56 3.56 -0.13
CA LEU A 142 11.20 3.90 -1.51
C LEU A 142 12.49 4.12 -2.32
N SER A 143 12.70 3.29 -3.34
CA SER A 143 13.90 3.32 -4.19
C SER A 143 13.68 4.08 -5.48
N ALA A 144 12.53 3.88 -6.13
CA ALA A 144 12.27 4.49 -7.43
C ALA A 144 10.79 4.79 -7.67
N ILE A 145 10.55 5.72 -8.61
CA ILE A 145 9.25 6.08 -9.15
C ILE A 145 9.24 5.83 -10.65
N TYR A 146 8.21 5.17 -11.13
CA TYR A 146 7.97 4.94 -12.55
C TYR A 146 6.73 5.69 -12.98
N PHE A 147 6.91 6.71 -13.82
CA PHE A 147 5.81 7.44 -14.44
C PHE A 147 5.25 6.64 -15.61
N GLY A 148 3.92 6.57 -15.69
CA GLY A 148 3.25 5.96 -16.83
C GLY A 148 3.43 6.80 -18.10
N ILE A 149 3.22 6.15 -19.25
CA ILE A 149 3.41 6.73 -20.59
C ILE A 149 2.66 8.05 -20.78
N ASN A 150 1.50 8.19 -20.15
CA ASN A 150 0.64 9.38 -20.26
C ASN A 150 0.61 10.20 -18.96
N THR A 151 1.59 10.06 -18.07
CA THR A 151 1.64 10.90 -16.87
C THR A 151 1.99 12.34 -17.27
N PRO A 152 1.16 13.35 -16.95
CA PRO A 152 1.43 14.74 -17.32
C PRO A 152 2.70 15.27 -16.64
N GLU A 153 3.48 16.08 -17.36
CA GLU A 153 4.75 16.64 -16.86
C GLU A 153 4.58 17.44 -15.57
N GLU A 154 3.48 18.21 -15.44
CA GLU A 154 3.15 18.94 -14.21
C GLU A 154 3.01 18.01 -12.98
N VAL A 155 2.47 16.81 -13.18
CA VAL A 155 2.31 15.80 -12.12
C VAL A 155 3.67 15.19 -11.79
N LYS A 156 4.50 14.88 -12.79
CA LYS A 156 5.87 14.40 -12.58
C LYS A 156 6.68 15.40 -11.76
N ASN A 157 6.69 16.67 -12.16
CA ASN A 157 7.38 17.76 -11.46
C ASN A 157 6.87 17.93 -10.02
N ARG A 158 5.56 17.84 -9.79
CA ARG A 158 4.97 17.92 -8.44
C ARG A 158 5.42 16.76 -7.55
N ILE A 159 5.39 15.52 -8.06
CA ILE A 159 5.83 14.34 -7.32
C ILE A 159 7.32 14.42 -7.01
N TYR A 160 8.14 14.77 -8.00
CA TYR A 160 9.58 14.99 -7.84
C TYR A 160 9.87 16.01 -6.74
N LYS A 161 9.22 17.19 -6.77
CA LYS A 161 9.38 18.23 -5.74
C LYS A 161 9.02 17.75 -4.33
N ILE A 162 8.03 16.86 -4.19
CA ILE A 162 7.64 16.30 -2.88
C ILE A 162 8.69 15.30 -2.39
N LEU A 163 9.15 14.40 -3.25
CA LEU A 163 10.02 13.29 -2.89
C LEU A 163 11.47 13.71 -2.76
N TYR A 164 11.97 14.56 -3.66
CA TYR A 164 13.35 15.07 -3.62
C TYR A 164 13.65 15.80 -2.31
N LYS A 165 12.67 16.53 -1.75
CA LYS A 165 12.78 17.18 -0.44
C LYS A 165 12.89 16.19 0.72
N LYS A 166 12.38 14.97 0.56
CA LYS A 166 12.39 13.95 1.61
C LYS A 166 13.59 13.01 1.50
N ASN A 167 13.95 12.60 0.29
CA ASN A 167 15.07 11.71 0.05
C ASN A 167 15.62 11.90 -1.39
N HIS A 168 16.89 12.27 -1.50
CA HIS A 168 17.57 12.51 -2.77
C HIS A 168 18.04 11.23 -3.48
N LYS A 169 17.92 10.07 -2.83
CA LYS A 169 18.36 8.77 -3.38
C LYS A 169 17.28 8.06 -4.19
N ILE A 170 16.12 8.69 -4.38
CA ILE A 170 15.01 8.10 -5.14
C ILE A 170 15.27 8.32 -6.62
N ASP A 171 15.28 7.24 -7.40
CA ASP A 171 15.39 7.28 -8.85
C ASP A 171 14.04 7.56 -9.50
N PHE A 172 14.05 8.22 -10.66
CA PHE A 172 12.83 8.53 -11.42
C PHE A 172 12.96 8.00 -12.83
N PHE A 173 11.92 7.31 -13.29
CA PHE A 173 11.85 6.71 -14.61
C PHE A 173 10.56 7.11 -15.32
N GLU A 174 10.61 7.18 -16.64
CA GLU A 174 9.45 7.36 -17.51
C GLU A 174 9.29 6.15 -18.42
N ALA A 175 8.05 5.66 -18.51
CA ALA A 175 7.68 4.58 -19.40
C ALA A 175 7.47 5.08 -20.84
N GLU A 176 8.07 4.41 -21.81
CA GLU A 176 7.87 4.66 -23.24
C GLU A 176 7.43 3.37 -23.95
N LEU A 177 6.63 3.51 -25.01
CA LEU A 177 6.30 2.40 -25.89
C LEU A 177 7.41 2.24 -26.94
N ASN A 178 8.05 1.07 -26.95
CA ASN A 178 8.82 0.66 -28.11
C ASN A 178 7.84 0.25 -29.24
N GLY A 179 8.23 0.45 -30.50
CA GLY A 179 7.41 0.15 -31.70
C GLY A 179 6.97 -1.31 -31.87
N THR A 180 7.29 -2.16 -30.89
CA THR A 180 6.97 -3.59 -30.77
C THR A 180 5.96 -3.90 -29.64
N ASN A 181 5.23 -2.92 -29.11
CA ASN A 181 4.30 -3.05 -27.96
C ASN A 181 4.98 -3.44 -26.63
N MET A 182 6.30 -3.26 -26.51
CA MET A 182 7.02 -3.43 -25.25
C MET A 182 7.14 -2.08 -24.54
N ILE A 183 7.08 -2.09 -23.21
CA ILE A 183 7.31 -0.91 -22.38
C ILE A 183 8.78 -0.87 -21.99
N GLU A 184 9.44 0.24 -22.27
CA GLU A 184 10.80 0.53 -21.81
C GLU A 184 10.77 1.65 -20.78
N PHE A 185 11.73 1.63 -19.85
CA PHE A 185 11.87 2.68 -18.84
C PHE A 185 13.18 3.43 -19.05
N LYS A 186 13.09 4.75 -19.14
CA LYS A 186 14.25 5.64 -19.25
C LYS A 186 14.36 6.51 -18.02
N TYR A 187 15.58 6.86 -17.63
CA TYR A 187 15.80 7.83 -16.56
C TYR A 187 15.10 9.14 -16.91
N TRP A 188 14.33 9.65 -15.96
CA TRP A 188 13.66 10.94 -16.05
C TRP A 188 14.34 11.91 -15.09
N GLU A 189 14.69 13.08 -15.61
CA GLU A 189 15.27 14.18 -14.83
C GLU A 189 14.34 15.39 -14.92
N CYS A 190 14.19 16.11 -13.81
CA CYS A 190 13.42 17.34 -13.77
C CYS A 190 14.13 18.40 -14.62
N LYS A 191 13.47 18.86 -15.69
CA LYS A 191 14.01 19.87 -16.63
C LYS A 191 13.85 21.31 -16.16
N GLU A 192 13.16 21.53 -15.04
CA GLU A 192 13.09 22.84 -14.40
C GLU A 192 14.37 23.06 -13.59
N ASP A 193 15.25 23.92 -14.09
CA ASP A 193 16.36 24.48 -13.32
C ASP A 193 15.81 25.22 -12.08
N TYR A 194 16.40 24.94 -10.91
CA TYR A 194 16.14 25.68 -9.67
C TYR A 194 16.97 26.96 -9.59
#